data_AF-U4L5L9-F1
#
_entry.id   AF-U4L5L9-F1
#
_cell.length_a   1.000
_cell.length_b   1.000
_cell.length_c   1.000
_cell.angle_alpha   90.00
_cell.angle_beta   90.00
_cell.angle_gamma   90.00
#
_symmetry.space_group_name_H-M   'P 1'
#
loop_
_entity.id
_entity.type
_entity.pdbx_description
1 polymer ?
#
loop_
_entity_poly.entity_id
_entity_poly.type
_entity_poly.pdbx_seq_one_letter_code
_entity_poly.pdbx_strand_id
1 'polypeptide(L)'
;MAMATLPHDDVKCPLINALHFRRGIQNMRVGDFEVEIPIPAESVGSTKRDWTLVQRAWWGGIAAVYVDVKNVSARIALEMRVTADSGVIMAPQRGNTLGTASIKVITNMPAVEDKNGIWLEFKQTLAEIWTGYKGPDGEKLNVRPHWAKEWEETKVEGRDWVAHMKDVSYKGEIYVFKQVLGEIGQKQG
;
A
#
# COMPACT_ATOMS: atom_id res chain seq x y z
N MET A 1 -19.65 17.46 6.89
CA MET A 1 -20.65 17.29 7.97
C MET A 1 -20.51 15.97 8.75
N ALA A 2 -19.44 15.18 8.58
CA ALA A 2 -19.28 13.87 9.26
C ALA A 2 -18.80 13.94 10.73
N MET A 3 -18.36 15.11 11.20
CA MET A 3 -17.80 15.31 12.56
C MET A 3 -18.75 16.11 13.49
N ALA A 4 -19.98 16.42 13.06
CA ALA A 4 -20.90 17.27 13.82
C ALA A 4 -21.64 16.54 14.96
N THR A 5 -21.58 15.20 14.99
CA THR A 5 -22.30 14.35 15.96
C THR A 5 -21.38 13.28 16.50
N LEU A 6 -20.17 13.66 16.91
CA LEU A 6 -19.35 12.73 17.68
C LEU A 6 -20.01 12.54 19.07
N PRO A 7 -20.16 11.30 19.53
CA PRO A 7 -20.76 11.02 20.82
C PRO A 7 -19.91 11.67 21.93
N HIS A 8 -20.59 12.24 22.93
CA HIS A 8 -19.97 12.90 24.08
C HIS A 8 -19.58 11.89 25.18
N ASP A 9 -20.17 10.70 25.16
CA ASP A 9 -19.89 9.61 26.09
C ASP A 9 -19.02 8.52 25.44
N ASP A 10 -18.37 7.71 26.26
CA ASP A 10 -17.59 6.54 25.82
C ASP A 10 -18.48 5.57 25.01
N VAL A 11 -18.27 5.51 23.70
CA VAL A 11 -18.91 4.51 22.85
C VAL A 11 -18.10 3.22 22.88
N LYS A 12 -18.73 2.18 23.43
CA LYS A 12 -18.17 0.82 23.47
C LYS A 12 -18.84 -0.05 22.41
N CYS A 13 -18.06 -0.86 21.72
CA CYS A 13 -18.58 -1.94 20.89
C CYS A 13 -17.69 -3.18 21.03
N PRO A 14 -18.21 -4.40 20.79
CA PRO A 14 -17.39 -5.59 20.73
C PRO A 14 -16.25 -5.42 19.71
N LEU A 15 -15.04 -5.88 20.06
CA LEU A 15 -13.86 -5.77 19.19
C LEU A 15 -14.13 -6.29 17.77
N ILE A 16 -14.84 -7.41 17.64
CA ILE A 16 -15.15 -7.98 16.33
C ILE A 16 -15.99 -7.03 15.46
N ASN A 17 -16.91 -6.28 16.07
CA ASN A 17 -17.72 -5.28 15.38
C ASN A 17 -16.90 -4.03 15.04
N ALA A 18 -15.94 -3.67 15.90
CA ALA A 18 -14.99 -2.59 15.61
C ALA A 18 -14.06 -2.94 14.44
N LEU A 19 -13.65 -4.21 14.32
CA LEU A 19 -12.76 -4.68 13.26
C LEU A 19 -13.51 -4.94 11.94
N HIS A 20 -14.72 -5.48 12.01
CA HIS A 20 -15.54 -5.85 10.84
C HIS A 20 -16.64 -4.82 10.56
N PHE A 21 -16.28 -3.55 10.54
CA PHE A 21 -17.22 -2.51 10.14
C PHE A 21 -17.45 -2.56 8.62
N ARG A 22 -18.72 -2.45 8.20
CA ARG A 22 -19.07 -2.43 6.77
C ARG A 22 -18.59 -1.11 6.16
N ARG A 23 -17.67 -1.18 5.21
CA ARG A 23 -17.03 -0.04 4.52
C ARG A 23 -17.69 0.31 3.19
N GLY A 24 -18.82 -0.32 2.87
CA GLY A 24 -19.56 -0.12 1.62
C GLY A 24 -18.93 -0.82 0.41
N ILE A 25 -17.59 -0.83 0.29
CA ILE A 25 -16.88 -1.50 -0.81
C ILE A 25 -17.11 -3.01 -0.86
N GLN A 26 -17.51 -3.65 0.24
CA GLN A 26 -17.87 -5.07 0.24
C GLN A 26 -19.16 -5.36 -0.56
N ASN A 27 -19.94 -4.33 -0.90
CA ASN A 27 -21.22 -4.46 -1.59
C ASN A 27 -21.13 -4.18 -3.11
N MET A 28 -19.93 -3.93 -3.65
CA MET A 28 -19.74 -3.67 -5.08
C MET A 28 -18.37 -4.14 -5.55
N ARG A 29 -18.25 -4.38 -6.86
CA ARG A 29 -16.93 -4.63 -7.49
C ARG A 29 -16.18 -3.31 -7.62
N VAL A 30 -14.90 -3.33 -7.29
CA VAL A 30 -14.01 -2.17 -7.30
C VAL A 30 -12.66 -2.53 -7.88
N GLY A 31 -12.00 -1.53 -8.46
CA GLY A 31 -10.55 -1.54 -8.66
C GLY A 31 -9.84 -1.03 -7.41
N ASP A 32 -8.68 -1.58 -7.09
CA ASP A 32 -7.94 -1.29 -5.87
C ASP A 32 -6.44 -1.43 -6.10
N PHE A 33 -5.73 -0.30 -6.03
CA PHE A 33 -4.27 -0.22 -6.08
C PHE A 33 -3.73 0.20 -4.72
N GLU A 34 -2.84 -0.61 -4.15
CA GLU A 34 -2.32 -0.43 -2.79
C GLU A 34 -0.83 -0.75 -2.70
N VAL A 35 -0.14 0.06 -1.91
CA VAL A 35 1.28 -0.12 -1.60
C VAL A 35 1.52 -0.05 -0.10
N GLU A 36 2.62 -0.64 0.30
CA GLU A 36 3.07 -0.82 1.67
C GLU A 36 4.38 -0.05 1.81
N ILE A 37 4.27 1.18 2.34
CA ILE A 37 5.39 2.11 2.48
C ILE A 37 6.01 1.93 3.86
N PRO A 38 7.31 1.55 3.97
CA PRO A 38 8.00 1.53 5.25
C PRO A 38 7.98 2.93 5.87
N ILE A 39 7.62 3.04 7.15
CA ILE A 39 7.76 4.30 7.89
C ILE A 39 9.24 4.42 8.28
N PRO A 40 9.98 5.41 7.77
CA PRO A 40 11.40 5.51 8.10
C PRO A 40 11.61 6.18 9.47
N ALA A 41 12.86 6.20 9.90
CA ALA A 41 13.28 7.01 11.03
C ALA A 41 13.38 8.49 10.64
N GLU A 42 13.22 9.40 11.61
CA GLU A 42 13.40 10.86 11.42
C GLU A 42 14.84 11.23 11.02
N SER A 43 15.82 10.43 11.43
CA SER A 43 17.23 10.62 11.11
C SER A 43 17.98 9.29 11.17
N VAL A 44 19.18 9.23 10.59
CA VAL A 44 20.05 8.04 10.68
C VAL A 44 20.29 7.69 12.16
N GLY A 45 20.05 6.43 12.52
CA GLY A 45 20.19 5.92 13.89
C GLY A 45 19.04 6.22 14.85
N SER A 46 18.00 6.95 14.43
CA SER A 46 16.82 7.23 15.25
C SER A 46 15.85 6.05 15.27
N THR A 47 15.15 5.86 16.40
CA THR A 47 14.01 4.94 16.54
C THR A 47 12.66 5.65 16.46
N LYS A 48 12.67 6.98 16.25
CA LYS A 48 11.45 7.78 16.09
C LYS A 48 10.99 7.73 14.65
N ARG A 49 9.69 7.51 14.47
CA ARG A 49 9.00 7.45 13.17
C ARG A 49 8.93 8.83 12.52
N ASP A 50 9.32 8.94 11.26
CA ASP A 50 9.02 10.11 10.45
C ASP A 50 7.60 10.04 9.88
N TRP A 51 6.66 10.69 10.57
CA TRP A 51 5.28 10.82 10.09
C TRP A 51 5.13 11.79 8.93
N THR A 52 6.13 12.64 8.66
CA THR A 52 6.10 13.59 7.55
C THR A 52 6.06 12.85 6.23
N LEU A 53 6.78 11.72 6.11
CA LEU A 53 6.74 10.91 4.89
C LEU A 53 5.36 10.31 4.64
N VAL A 54 4.69 9.83 5.68
CA VAL A 54 3.32 9.30 5.60
C VAL A 54 2.35 10.41 5.15
N GLN A 55 2.49 11.62 5.71
CA GLN A 55 1.70 12.78 5.29
C GLN A 55 1.97 13.15 3.82
N ARG A 56 3.23 13.14 3.38
CA ARG A 56 3.57 13.38 1.97
C ARG A 56 2.96 12.31 1.06
N ALA A 57 2.98 11.04 1.45
CA ALA A 57 2.34 9.97 0.69
C ALA A 57 0.82 10.18 0.54
N TRP A 58 0.16 10.57 1.63
CA TRP A 58 -1.27 10.91 1.63
C TRP A 58 -1.58 12.10 0.72
N TRP A 59 -0.86 13.21 0.88
CA TRP A 59 -1.06 14.41 0.07
C TRP A 59 -0.66 14.21 -1.39
N GLY A 60 0.36 13.40 -1.67
CA GLY A 60 0.74 12.99 -3.02
C GLY A 60 -0.37 12.20 -3.70
N GLY A 61 -1.02 11.30 -2.97
CA GLY A 61 -2.23 10.61 -3.44
C GLY A 61 -3.36 11.58 -3.77
N ILE A 62 -3.69 12.50 -2.86
CA ILE A 62 -4.71 13.54 -3.10
C ILE A 62 -4.35 14.39 -4.32
N ALA A 63 -3.12 14.88 -4.42
CA ALA A 63 -2.67 15.71 -5.53
C ALA A 63 -2.81 14.97 -6.87
N ALA A 64 -2.44 13.69 -6.92
CA ALA A 64 -2.62 12.86 -8.10
C ALA A 64 -4.10 12.70 -8.48
N VAL A 65 -5.01 12.54 -7.50
CA VAL A 65 -6.46 12.44 -7.76
C VAL A 65 -7.00 13.71 -8.41
N TYR A 66 -6.52 14.89 -8.01
CA TYR A 66 -7.07 16.17 -8.44
C TYR A 66 -6.27 16.86 -9.56
N VAL A 67 -5.21 16.23 -10.09
CA VAL A 67 -4.42 16.83 -11.18
C VAL A 67 -5.23 16.99 -12.47
N ASP A 68 -6.13 16.04 -12.76
CA ASP A 68 -7.13 16.14 -13.82
C ASP A 68 -8.53 15.91 -13.25
N VAL A 69 -9.13 17.02 -12.80
CA VAL A 69 -10.49 17.02 -12.23
C VAL A 69 -11.58 16.57 -13.21
N LYS A 70 -11.29 16.52 -14.53
CA LYS A 70 -12.26 16.06 -15.53
C LYS A 70 -12.21 14.54 -15.71
N ASN A 71 -11.04 13.94 -15.52
CA ASN A 71 -10.82 12.50 -15.67
C ASN A 71 -10.35 11.84 -14.36
N VAL A 72 -11.05 12.11 -13.27
CA VAL A 72 -10.70 11.54 -11.96
C VAL A 72 -10.85 10.01 -12.01
N SER A 73 -9.71 9.32 -11.95
CA SER A 73 -9.65 7.86 -11.94
C SER A 73 -9.97 7.26 -10.58
N ALA A 74 -9.79 7.99 -9.49
CA ALA A 74 -10.12 7.57 -8.12
C ALA A 74 -11.54 8.02 -7.72
N ARG A 75 -12.53 7.12 -7.83
CA ARG A 75 -13.95 7.50 -7.71
C ARG A 75 -14.64 7.06 -6.43
N ILE A 76 -13.97 6.30 -5.57
CA ILE A 76 -14.56 5.74 -4.35
C ILE A 76 -13.86 6.27 -3.10
N ALA A 77 -12.58 5.95 -2.90
CA ALA A 77 -11.87 6.33 -1.69
C ALA A 77 -10.35 6.34 -1.87
N LEU A 78 -9.69 7.20 -1.09
CA LEU A 78 -8.29 7.06 -0.70
C LEU A 78 -8.30 6.54 0.75
N GLU A 79 -7.70 5.39 1.00
CA GLU A 79 -7.61 4.82 2.35
C GLU A 79 -6.15 4.68 2.78
N MET A 80 -5.90 4.83 4.06
CA MET A 80 -4.61 4.55 4.68
C MET A 80 -4.80 3.80 5.99
N ARG A 81 -3.90 2.86 6.25
CA ARG A 81 -3.79 2.11 7.50
C ARG A 81 -2.33 2.08 7.92
N VAL A 82 -2.09 2.06 9.24
CA VAL A 82 -0.76 1.89 9.80
C VAL A 82 -0.71 0.54 10.50
N THR A 83 0.30 -0.26 10.17
CA THR A 83 0.53 -1.59 10.77
C THR A 83 1.96 -1.71 11.29
N ALA A 84 2.19 -2.69 12.17
CA ALA A 84 3.53 -3.05 12.62
C ALA A 84 4.30 -3.84 11.54
N ASP A 85 5.54 -4.22 11.88
CA ASP A 85 6.36 -5.18 11.14
C ASP A 85 5.70 -6.58 11.11
N SER A 86 6.15 -7.44 10.20
CA SER A 86 5.70 -8.83 10.06
C SER A 86 6.86 -9.82 10.05
N GLY A 87 6.71 -10.91 10.81
CA GLY A 87 7.62 -12.05 10.78
C GLY A 87 7.45 -12.98 9.57
N VAL A 88 6.42 -12.78 8.73
CA VAL A 88 6.14 -13.65 7.58
C VAL A 88 7.09 -13.33 6.42
N ILE A 89 7.75 -14.36 5.87
CA ILE A 89 8.87 -14.24 4.91
C ILE A 89 8.55 -13.32 3.74
N MET A 90 7.41 -13.52 3.08
CA MET A 90 7.02 -12.77 1.90
C MET A 90 6.04 -11.63 2.20
N ALA A 91 5.85 -11.23 3.47
CA ALA A 91 4.95 -10.14 3.78
C ALA A 91 5.54 -8.78 3.37
N PRO A 92 4.75 -7.89 2.71
CA PRO A 92 5.17 -6.53 2.38
C PRO A 92 5.53 -5.64 3.58
N GLN A 93 5.14 -6.05 4.79
CA GLN A 93 5.46 -5.37 6.04
C GLN A 93 6.77 -5.85 6.66
N ARG A 94 7.35 -6.96 6.19
CA ARG A 94 8.53 -7.59 6.81
C ARG A 94 9.76 -6.69 6.74
N GLY A 95 10.41 -6.43 7.88
CA GLY A 95 11.59 -5.57 7.97
C GLY A 95 11.25 -4.09 8.08
N ASN A 96 9.96 -3.71 8.05
CA ASN A 96 9.52 -2.35 8.29
C ASN A 96 9.40 -2.13 9.80
N THR A 97 10.55 -2.10 10.49
CA THR A 97 10.64 -2.17 11.97
C THR A 97 9.95 -1.02 12.70
N LEU A 98 9.88 0.14 12.07
CA LEU A 98 9.16 1.31 12.58
C LEU A 98 7.68 1.35 12.12
N GLY A 99 7.20 0.30 11.47
CA GLY A 99 5.84 0.16 10.98
C GLY A 99 5.72 0.45 9.48
N THR A 100 4.51 0.24 8.97
CA THR A 100 4.17 0.36 7.55
C THR A 100 2.95 1.24 7.40
N ALA A 101 2.99 2.18 6.46
CA ALA A 101 1.81 2.87 5.96
C ALA A 101 1.29 2.12 4.72
N SER A 102 0.21 1.39 4.90
CA SER A 102 -0.57 0.74 3.85
C SER A 102 -1.50 1.79 3.26
N ILE A 103 -1.29 2.20 2.01
CA ILE A 103 -2.04 3.28 1.35
C ILE A 103 -2.59 2.79 0.01
N LYS A 104 -3.87 3.09 -0.24
CA LYS A 104 -4.56 2.61 -1.43
C LYS A 104 -5.55 3.60 -1.99
N VAL A 105 -5.81 3.43 -3.29
CA VAL A 105 -6.88 4.13 -3.99
C VAL A 105 -7.85 3.13 -4.58
N ILE A 106 -9.13 3.44 -4.39
CA ILE A 106 -10.24 2.58 -4.79
C ILE A 106 -11.07 3.31 -5.84
N THR A 107 -11.45 2.59 -6.88
CA THR A 107 -12.30 3.10 -7.95
C THR A 107 -13.40 2.11 -8.35
N ASN A 108 -14.34 2.57 -9.17
CA ASN A 108 -15.43 1.75 -9.69
C ASN A 108 -15.02 1.02 -10.98
N MET A 109 -15.70 -0.09 -11.30
CA MET A 109 -15.40 -0.87 -12.51
C MET A 109 -15.44 -0.06 -13.82
N PRO A 110 -16.35 0.92 -14.03
CA PRO A 110 -16.30 1.77 -15.22
C PRO A 110 -15.01 2.56 -15.41
N ALA A 111 -14.29 2.93 -14.34
CA ALA A 111 -12.97 3.56 -14.47
C ALA A 111 -11.89 2.54 -14.81
N VAL A 112 -11.98 1.33 -14.24
CA VAL A 112 -11.06 0.20 -14.53
C VAL A 112 -11.16 -0.25 -15.98
N GLU A 113 -12.39 -0.35 -16.49
CA GLU A 113 -12.73 -0.86 -17.82
C GLU A 113 -12.73 0.24 -18.89
N ASP A 114 -12.31 1.46 -18.55
CA ASP A 114 -12.24 2.57 -19.49
C ASP A 114 -11.26 2.25 -20.63
N LYS A 115 -11.72 2.46 -21.87
CA LYS A 115 -10.96 2.09 -23.07
C LYS A 115 -9.71 2.95 -23.29
N ASN A 116 -9.60 4.11 -22.64
CA ASN A 116 -8.43 4.96 -22.71
C ASN A 116 -7.39 4.62 -21.62
N GLY A 117 -7.65 3.63 -20.77
CA GLY A 117 -6.67 3.16 -19.79
C GLY A 117 -6.43 4.10 -18.61
N ILE A 118 -7.38 5.01 -18.32
CA ILE A 118 -7.22 6.05 -17.28
C ILE A 118 -6.86 5.48 -15.90
N TRP A 119 -7.29 4.25 -15.59
CA TRP A 119 -6.95 3.60 -14.34
C TRP A 119 -5.49 3.16 -14.30
N LEU A 120 -4.98 2.55 -15.37
CA LEU A 120 -3.58 2.10 -15.44
C LEU A 120 -2.61 3.29 -15.39
N GLU A 121 -2.87 4.35 -16.14
CA GLU A 121 -2.04 5.57 -16.12
C GLU A 121 -2.01 6.22 -14.73
N PHE A 122 -3.16 6.24 -14.07
CA PHE A 122 -3.28 6.77 -12.72
C PHE A 122 -2.54 5.89 -11.69
N LYS A 123 -2.67 4.56 -11.77
CA LYS A 123 -1.89 3.61 -10.94
C LYS A 123 -0.39 3.81 -11.15
N GLN A 124 0.04 3.98 -12.40
CA GLN A 124 1.45 4.24 -12.72
C GLN A 124 1.96 5.53 -12.08
N THR A 125 1.18 6.62 -12.16
CA THR A 125 1.50 7.89 -11.51
C THR A 125 1.67 7.72 -9.99
N LEU A 126 0.75 7.00 -9.35
CA LEU A 126 0.83 6.73 -7.92
C LEU A 126 2.01 5.82 -7.55
N ALA A 127 2.30 4.80 -8.37
CA ALA A 127 3.46 3.94 -8.21
C ALA A 127 4.75 4.76 -8.19
N GLU A 128 4.90 5.71 -9.12
CA GLU A 128 6.06 6.61 -9.20
C GLU A 128 6.18 7.52 -7.97
N ILE A 129 5.08 8.14 -7.55
CA ILE A 129 5.06 9.00 -6.35
C ILE A 129 5.45 8.19 -5.12
N TRP A 130 4.80 7.05 -4.89
CA TRP A 130 4.93 6.31 -3.66
C TRP A 130 6.22 5.49 -3.57
N THR A 131 6.75 5.00 -4.69
CA THR A 131 8.05 4.30 -4.72
C THR A 131 9.25 5.25 -4.85
N GLY A 132 9.01 6.54 -5.10
CA GLY A 132 10.05 7.57 -5.22
C GLY A 132 10.64 8.04 -3.89
N TYR A 133 10.04 7.67 -2.76
CA TYR A 133 10.45 8.14 -1.44
C TYR A 133 11.78 7.56 -0.97
N LYS A 134 12.51 8.36 -0.19
CA LYS A 134 13.81 8.04 0.38
C LYS A 134 13.81 8.14 1.90
N GLY A 135 14.64 7.33 2.53
CA GLY A 135 14.93 7.37 3.95
C GLY A 135 15.92 8.47 4.34
N PRO A 136 16.24 8.60 5.63
CA PRO A 136 17.18 9.60 6.14
C PRO A 136 18.63 9.39 5.68
N ASP A 137 18.97 8.20 5.23
CA ASP A 137 20.26 7.85 4.61
C ASP A 137 20.34 8.24 3.13
N GLY A 138 19.25 8.72 2.54
CA GLY A 138 19.15 9.07 1.12
C GLY A 138 18.88 7.87 0.20
N GLU A 139 18.79 6.66 0.76
CA GLU A 139 18.44 5.44 0.04
C GLU A 139 16.93 5.36 -0.18
N LYS A 140 16.53 4.67 -1.25
CA LYS A 140 15.10 4.47 -1.54
C LYS A 140 14.48 3.55 -0.50
N LEU A 141 13.25 3.87 -0.11
CA LEU A 141 12.46 2.96 0.71
C LEU A 141 12.09 1.72 -0.12
N ASN A 142 12.15 0.54 0.51
CA ASN A 142 11.68 -0.71 -0.09
C ASN A 142 10.14 -0.79 -0.06
N VAL A 143 9.49 0.09 -0.83
CA VAL A 143 8.03 0.13 -1.00
C VAL A 143 7.59 -1.07 -1.81
N ARG A 144 6.64 -1.82 -1.27
CA ARG A 144 6.16 -3.07 -1.85
C ARG A 144 4.67 -2.97 -2.15
N PRO A 145 4.18 -3.56 -3.23
CA PRO A 145 2.76 -3.62 -3.48
C PRO A 145 2.09 -4.55 -2.47
N HIS A 146 0.82 -4.30 -2.17
CA HIS A 146 0.03 -5.27 -1.44
C HIS A 146 -0.37 -6.43 -2.38
N TRP A 147 0.00 -7.66 -2.02
CA TRP A 147 -0.14 -8.84 -2.89
C TRP A 147 -1.52 -9.02 -3.52
N ALA A 148 -2.58 -8.76 -2.77
CA ALA A 148 -3.96 -8.96 -3.23
C ALA A 148 -4.54 -7.85 -4.12
N LYS A 149 -3.72 -6.91 -4.62
CA LYS A 149 -4.15 -5.64 -5.23
C LYS A 149 -3.59 -5.47 -6.65
N GLU A 150 -4.05 -4.46 -7.38
CA GLU A 150 -3.79 -4.33 -8.82
C GLU A 150 -2.48 -3.61 -9.17
N TRP A 151 -1.32 -4.23 -8.97
CA TRP A 151 -0.02 -3.60 -9.21
C TRP A 151 0.78 -4.18 -10.39
N GLU A 152 0.45 -5.38 -10.88
CA GLU A 152 1.32 -6.16 -11.78
C GLU A 152 1.66 -5.46 -13.11
N GLU A 153 0.74 -4.64 -13.63
CA GLU A 153 0.90 -3.91 -14.90
C GLU A 153 1.70 -2.60 -14.76
N THR A 154 2.04 -2.20 -13.53
CA THR A 154 2.79 -0.96 -13.28
C THR A 154 4.29 -1.19 -13.24
N LYS A 155 5.05 -0.09 -13.30
CA LYS A 155 6.51 -0.05 -13.36
C LYS A 155 7.10 0.75 -12.22
N VAL A 156 8.26 0.30 -11.74
CA VAL A 156 9.10 1.00 -10.77
C VAL A 156 10.44 1.27 -11.41
N GLU A 157 10.82 2.54 -11.47
CA GLU A 157 12.07 2.99 -12.12
C GLU A 157 12.19 2.52 -13.58
N GLY A 158 11.07 2.56 -14.30
CA GLY A 158 10.99 2.10 -15.69
C GLY A 158 11.03 0.59 -15.90
N ARG A 159 11.21 -0.21 -14.82
CA ARG A 159 11.18 -1.68 -14.86
C ARG A 159 9.79 -2.20 -14.49
N ASP A 160 9.35 -3.28 -15.14
CA ASP A 160 8.15 -4.01 -14.73
C ASP A 160 8.20 -4.37 -13.25
N TRP A 161 7.18 -4.03 -12.48
CA TRP A 161 7.24 -4.18 -11.03
C TRP A 161 7.37 -5.65 -10.62
N VAL A 162 6.82 -6.59 -11.39
CA VAL A 162 7.04 -8.03 -11.17
C VAL A 162 8.54 -8.40 -11.19
N ALA A 163 9.31 -7.83 -12.12
CA ALA A 163 10.75 -8.03 -12.16
C ALA A 163 11.46 -7.30 -11.02
N HIS A 164 11.06 -6.06 -10.73
CA HIS A 164 11.58 -5.31 -9.58
C HIS A 164 11.39 -6.06 -8.26
N MET A 165 10.23 -6.70 -8.06
CA MET A 165 9.93 -7.50 -6.88
C MET A 165 10.88 -8.70 -6.73
N LYS A 166 11.18 -9.37 -7.84
CA LYS A 166 12.08 -10.54 -7.86
C LYS A 166 13.54 -10.17 -7.63
N ASP A 167 13.98 -9.08 -8.26
CA ASP A 167 15.40 -8.75 -8.35
C ASP A 167 15.86 -7.76 -7.27
N VAL A 168 14.92 -7.00 -6.70
CA VAL A 168 15.20 -5.92 -5.75
C VAL A 168 14.43 -6.16 -4.46
N SER A 169 13.10 -6.03 -4.46
CA SER A 169 12.33 -5.92 -3.20
C SER A 169 12.29 -7.19 -2.35
N TYR A 170 12.31 -8.37 -2.97
CA TYR A 170 12.24 -9.68 -2.30
C TYR A 170 13.37 -10.63 -2.72
N LYS A 171 14.50 -10.11 -3.22
CA LYS A 171 15.59 -10.94 -3.75
C LYS A 171 16.06 -12.00 -2.73
N GLY A 172 16.22 -11.60 -1.46
CA GLY A 172 16.61 -12.51 -0.39
C GLY A 172 15.43 -13.38 0.10
N GLU A 173 14.28 -12.77 0.30
CA GLU A 173 13.07 -13.40 0.83
C GLU A 173 12.56 -14.53 -0.08
N ILE A 174 12.62 -14.37 -1.40
CA ILE A 174 12.23 -15.42 -2.35
C ILE A 174 13.09 -16.66 -2.20
N TYR A 175 14.40 -16.49 -1.99
CA TYR A 175 15.30 -17.62 -1.75
C TYR A 175 14.92 -18.36 -0.48
N VAL A 176 14.75 -17.64 0.63
CA VAL A 176 14.36 -18.21 1.92
C VAL A 176 12.99 -18.88 1.83
N PHE A 177 12.02 -18.24 1.17
CA PHE A 177 10.68 -18.79 0.98
C PHE A 177 10.71 -20.12 0.23
N LYS A 178 11.47 -20.20 -0.86
CA LYS A 178 11.62 -21.44 -1.65
C LYS A 178 12.27 -22.55 -0.84
N GLN A 179 13.29 -22.23 -0.04
CA GLN A 179 13.92 -23.20 0.84
C GLN A 179 12.92 -23.77 1.85
N VAL A 180 12.20 -22.89 2.57
CA VAL A 180 11.19 -23.30 3.56
C VAL A 180 10.08 -24.11 2.91
N LEU A 181 9.60 -23.70 1.73
CA LEU A 181 8.58 -24.46 1.00
C LEU A 181 9.09 -25.85 0.58
N GLY A 182 10.36 -25.94 0.15
CA GLY A 182 10.99 -27.22 -0.18
C GLY A 182 11.10 -28.15 1.03
N GLU A 183 11.51 -27.64 2.19
CA GLU A 183 11.57 -28.40 3.45
C GLU A 183 10.18 -28.89 3.91
N ILE A 184 9.13 -28.09 3.68
CA ILE A 184 7.75 -28.51 3.93
C ILE A 184 7.34 -29.61 2.95
N GLY A 185 7.63 -29.44 1.66
CA GLY A 185 7.32 -30.42 0.62
C GLY A 185 7.95 -31.78 0.88
N GLN A 186 9.22 -31.82 1.31
CA GLN A 186 9.91 -33.06 1.68
C GLN A 186 9.22 -33.85 2.80
N LYS A 187 8.44 -33.20 3.65
CA LYS A 187 7.67 -33.85 4.72
C LYS A 187 6.32 -34.38 4.24
N GLN A 188 5.85 -33.98 3.05
CA GLN A 188 4.52 -34.30 2.54
C GLN A 188 4.50 -35.42 1.47
N GLY A 189 5.66 -35.91 1.04
CA GLY A 189 5.81 -36.97 0.03
C GLY A 189 6.06 -36.42 -1.36
#